data_AF-A0AA35TM51-F1
#
_entry.id   AF-A0AA35TM51-F1
#
_cell.length_a   1.000
_cell.length_b   1.000
_cell.length_c   1.000
_cell.angle_alpha   90.00
_cell.angle_beta   90.00
_cell.angle_gamma   90.00
#
_symmetry.space_group_name_H-M   'P 1'
#
loop_
_entity.id
_entity.type
_entity.pdbx_description
1 polymer ?
#
loop_
_entity_poly.entity_id
_entity_poly.type
_entity_poly.pdbx_seq_one_letter_code
_entity_poly.pdbx_strand_id
1 'polypeptide(L)' 'MLIPKKNRKAIYEHLFKEGVLVAKKDYFAAKHSEIETVPNLQVIKAMQSLKSRGYVTERFSWQYFFWYLTNDGKWEPF' A
#
# COMPACT_ATOMS: atom_id res chain seq x y z
N MET A 1 -3.43 -1.71 -13.20
CA MET A 1 -2.65 -2.97 -13.10
C MET A 1 -3.59 -4.11 -12.75
N LEU A 2 -3.49 -5.25 -13.44
CA LEU A 2 -4.21 -6.45 -13.05
C LEU A 2 -3.55 -7.01 -11.78
N ILE A 3 -4.26 -6.97 -10.66
CA ILE A 3 -3.81 -7.49 -9.36
C ILE A 3 -4.85 -8.52 -8.91
N PRO A 4 -4.46 -9.75 -8.54
CA PRO A 4 -5.38 -10.74 -8.00
C PRO A 4 -6.17 -10.18 -6.81
N LYS A 5 -7.47 -10.49 -6.72
CA LYS A 5 -8.34 -9.98 -5.64
C LYS A 5 -7.77 -10.33 -4.25
N LYS A 6 -7.21 -11.54 -4.08
CA LYS A 6 -6.59 -11.99 -2.83
C LYS A 6 -5.45 -11.07 -2.38
N ASN A 7 -4.54 -10.74 -3.28
CA ASN A 7 -3.37 -9.89 -2.98
C ASN A 7 -3.80 -8.46 -2.68
N ARG A 8 -4.77 -7.94 -3.44
CA ARG A 8 -5.33 -6.60 -3.20
C ARG A 8 -5.97 -6.51 -1.82
N LYS A 9 -6.75 -7.53 -1.42
CA LYS A 9 -7.39 -7.59 -0.12
C LYS A 9 -6.34 -7.62 1.00
N ALA A 10 -5.30 -8.43 0.86
CA ALA A 10 -4.20 -8.51 1.83
C ALA A 10 -3.48 -7.17 2.01
N ILE A 11 -3.19 -6.44 0.93
CA ILE A 11 -2.59 -5.10 1.00
C ILE A 11 -3.50 -4.13 1.78
N TYR A 12 -4.80 -4.13 1.49
CA TYR A 12 -5.74 -3.24 2.16
C TYR A 12 -5.94 -3.61 3.63
N GLU A 13 -6.07 -4.91 3.96
CA GLU A 13 -6.17 -5.39 5.33
C GLU A 13 -4.94 -4.97 6.16
N HIS A 14 -3.73 -5.06 5.59
CA HIS A 14 -2.52 -4.60 6.25
C HIS A 14 -2.53 -3.07 6.46
N LEU A 15 -2.82 -2.30 5.41
CA LEU A 15 -2.87 -0.84 5.47
C LEU A 15 -3.90 -0.35 6.49
N PHE A 16 -5.06 -1.00 6.59
CA PHE A 16 -6.09 -0.62 7.56
C PHE A 16 -5.74 -1.03 8.99
N LYS A 17 -5.02 -2.15 9.17
CA LYS A 17 -4.59 -2.61 10.49
C LYS A 17 -3.51 -1.71 11.08
N GLU A 18 -2.54 -1.29 10.28
CA GLU A 18 -1.41 -0.48 10.77
C GLU A 18 -1.60 1.03 10.56
N GLY A 19 -2.41 1.44 9.59
CA GLY A 19 -2.63 2.85 9.21
C GLY A 19 -1.47 3.49 8.42
N VAL A 20 -0.35 2.78 8.29
CA VAL A 20 0.84 3.20 7.54
C VAL A 20 1.32 2.01 6.71
N LEU A 21 1.95 2.27 5.57
CA LEU A 21 2.63 1.23 4.78
C LEU A 21 3.91 1.79 4.19
N VAL A 22 4.99 1.01 4.23
CA VAL A 22 6.30 1.41 3.73
C VAL A 22 6.79 0.41 2.69
N ALA A 23 7.18 0.87 1.50
CA ALA A 23 7.79 0.01 0.50
C ALA A 23 9.06 0.62 -0.10
N LYS A 24 10.10 -0.20 -0.24
CA LYS A 24 11.27 0.16 -1.04
C LYS A 24 10.87 0.28 -2.51
N LYS A 25 11.44 1.24 -3.24
CA LYS A 25 11.32 1.41 -4.70
C LYS A 25 12.14 0.35 -5.42
N ASP A 26 11.69 -0.89 -5.28
CA ASP A 26 12.21 -2.05 -5.99
C ASP A 26 11.04 -2.80 -6.64
N TYR A 27 10.96 -2.72 -7.97
CA TYR A 27 9.88 -3.32 -8.74
C TYR A 27 10.09 -4.81 -9.03
N PHE A 28 11.31 -5.32 -8.83
CA PHE A 28 11.69 -6.70 -9.15
C PHE A 28 11.67 -7.61 -7.93
N ALA A 29 11.57 -7.04 -6.72
CA ALA A 29 11.40 -7.81 -5.49
C ALA A 29 10.16 -8.72 -5.57
N ALA A 30 10.41 -10.03 -5.53
CA ALA A 30 9.38 -11.06 -5.61
C ALA A 30 8.40 -11.01 -4.43
N LYS A 31 8.85 -10.50 -3.28
CA LYS A 31 8.07 -10.39 -2.05
C LYS A 31 8.27 -9.02 -1.41
N HIS A 32 7.23 -8.53 -0.75
CA HIS A 32 7.30 -7.36 0.11
C HIS A 32 7.76 -7.78 1.52
N SER A 33 8.44 -6.87 2.24
CA SER A 33 9.05 -7.17 3.55
C SER A 33 8.02 -7.49 4.63
N GLU A 34 6.90 -6.75 4.67
CA GLU A 34 5.83 -6.95 5.66
C GLU A 34 4.76 -7.95 5.16
N ILE A 35 4.61 -8.09 3.85
CA ILE A 35 3.57 -8.89 3.19
C ILE A 35 4.26 -9.92 2.30
N GLU A 36 4.70 -11.02 2.90
CA GLU A 36 5.47 -12.06 2.22
C GLU A 36 4.75 -12.71 1.03
N THR A 37 3.42 -12.61 1.00
CA THR A 37 2.56 -13.23 -0.03
C THR A 37 2.44 -12.38 -1.30
N VAL A 38 2.83 -11.11 -1.27
CA VAL A 38 2.53 -10.15 -2.34
C VAL A 38 3.82 -9.58 -2.95
N PRO A 39 3.96 -9.56 -4.28
CA PRO A 39 5.09 -8.90 -4.94
C PRO A 39 5.09 -7.39 -4.70
N ASN A 40 6.28 -6.81 -4.52
CA ASN A 40 6.42 -5.40 -4.16
C ASN A 40 5.84 -4.46 -5.24
N LEU A 41 5.95 -4.83 -6.52
CA LEU A 41 5.32 -4.10 -7.63
C LEU A 41 3.82 -3.93 -7.44
N GLN A 42 3.12 -4.98 -6.98
CA GLN A 42 1.67 -4.94 -6.77
C GLN A 42 1.31 -4.00 -5.61
N VAL A 43 2.12 -3.97 -4.56
CA VAL A 43 1.97 -3.04 -3.42
C VAL A 43 2.11 -1.60 -3.91
N ILE A 44 3.22 -1.28 -4.58
CA ILE A 44 3.48 0.09 -5.07
C ILE A 44 2.36 0.56 -6.01
N LYS A 45 1.90 -0.28 -6.93
CA LYS A 45 0.83 0.09 -7.88
C LYS A 45 -0.55 0.16 -7.23
N ALA A 46 -0.83 -0.67 -6.22
CA ALA A 46 -2.07 -0.55 -5.45
C ALA A 46 -2.10 0.77 -4.66
N MET A 47 -0.99 1.12 -4.00
CA MET A 47 -0.88 2.37 -3.24
C MET A 47 -0.92 3.61 -4.15
N GLN A 48 -0.29 3.56 -5.33
CA GLN A 48 -0.40 4.62 -6.33
C GLN A 48 -1.86 4.87 -6.75
N SER A 49 -2.66 3.81 -6.87
CA SER A 49 -4.10 3.92 -7.16
C SER A 49 -4.92 4.47 -6.00
N LEU A 50 -4.50 4.28 -4.75
CA LEU A 50 -5.18 4.87 -3.59
C LEU A 50 -4.82 6.34 -3.44
N LYS A 51 -3.55 6.69 -3.66
CA LYS A 51 -3.08 8.08 -3.72
C LYS A 51 -3.86 8.89 -4.76
N SER A 52 -4.05 8.36 -5.97
CA SER A 52 -4.78 9.09 -7.02
C SER A 52 -6.26 9.34 -6.68
N ARG A 53 -6.81 8.61 -5.70
CA ARG A 53 -8.18 8.77 -5.20
C ARG A 53 -8.26 9.62 -3.93
N GLY A 54 -7.13 10.06 -3.37
CA GLY A 54 -7.09 10.89 -2.16
C GLY A 54 -7.18 10.13 -0.83
N TYR A 55 -7.26 8.80 -0.81
CA TYR A 55 -7.38 8.01 0.42
C TYR A 55 -6.07 7.84 1.21
N VAL A 56 -4.94 8.17 0.58
CA VAL A 56 -3.61 7.96 1.16
C VAL A 56 -2.72 9.13 0.76
N THR A 57 -1.94 9.62 1.71
CA THR A 57 -0.84 10.57 1.45
C THR A 57 0.46 9.82 1.25
N GLU A 58 1.26 10.25 0.28
CA GLU A 58 2.54 9.63 -0.06
C GLU A 58 3.70 10.59 0.26
N ARG A 59 4.74 10.07 0.89
CA ARG A 59 6.05 10.71 1.01
C ARG A 59 7.09 9.76 0.41
N PHE A 60 8.02 10.30 -0.37
CA PHE A 60 9.09 9.53 -0.96
C PHE A 60 10.44 10.06 -0.49
N SER A 61 11.27 9.19 0.08
CA SER A 61 12.59 9.56 0.60
C SER A 61 13.53 8.35 0.58
N TRP A 62 14.80 8.54 0.24
CA TRP A 62 15.82 7.48 0.23
C TRP A 62 15.46 6.19 -0.52
N GLN A 63 14.71 6.31 -1.63
CA GLN A 63 14.16 5.16 -2.36
C GLN A 63 13.11 4.34 -1.58
N TYR A 64 12.46 4.94 -0.59
CA TYR A 64 11.31 4.36 0.11
C TYR A 64 10.07 5.22 -0.11
N PHE A 65 8.96 4.55 -0.37
CA PHE A 65 7.63 5.10 -0.33
C PHE A 65 7.05 4.91 1.05
N PHE A 66 6.59 6.01 1.63
CA PHE A 66 5.87 6.05 2.89
C PHE A 66 4.44 6.50 2.60
N TRP A 67 3.47 5.67 2.98
CA TRP A 67 2.07 5.95 2.77
C TRP A 67 1.34 6.05 4.10
N TYR A 68 0.55 7.10 4.28
CA TYR A 68 -0.26 7.33 5.46
C TYR A 68 -1.73 7.40 5.07
N LEU A 69 -2.57 6.64 5.77
CA LEU A 69 -4.00 6.63 5.57
C LEU A 69 -4.62 7.97 6.02
N THR A 70 -5.37 8.64 5.14
CA THR A 70 -6.10 9.87 5.47
C THR A 70 -7.42 9.56 6.18
N ASN A 71 -8.01 10.55 6.86
CA ASN A 71 -9.29 10.35 7.55
C ASN A 71 -10.42 9.96 6.59
N ASP A 72 -10.45 10.52 5.36
CA ASP A 72 -11.40 10.10 4.32
C ASP A 72 -11.24 8.62 3.90
N GLY A 73 -10.09 8.01 4.22
CA GLY A 73 -9.83 6.60 4.01
C GLY A 73 -10.25 5.70 5.18
N LYS A 74 -10.44 6.25 6.39
CA LYS A 74 -10.79 5.47 7.59
C LYS A 74 -12.30 5.27 7.66
N TRP A 75 -12.75 4.03 7.87
CA TRP A 75 -14.11 3.78 8.33
C TRP A 75 -14.18 4.22 9.80
N GLU A 76 -14.73 5.40 10.08
CA GLU A 76 -15.05 5.80 11.45
C GLU A 76 -16.23 4.96 11.96
N PRO A 77 -16.08 4.17 13.03
CA PRO A 77 -17.21 3.73 13.82
C PRO A 77 -17.64 4.92 14.69
N PHE A 78 -18.85 5.43 14.46
CA PHE A 78 -19.51 6.39 15.35
C PHE A 78 -19.55 5.88 16.79
#